data_AF-A0A661UZI1-F1
#
_entry.id   AF-A0A661UZI1-F1
#
_cell.length_a   1.000
_cell.length_b   1.000
_cell.length_c   1.000
_cell.angle_alpha   90.00
_cell.angle_beta   90.00
_cell.angle_gamma   90.00
#
_symmetry.space_group_name_H-M   'P 1'
#
loop_
_entity.id
_entity.type
_entity.pdbx_description
1 polymer ?
#
loop_
_entity_poly.entity_id
_entity_poly.type
_entity_poly.pdbx_seq_one_letter_code
_entity_poly.pdbx_strand_id
1 'polypeptide(L)'
;MIAGQSDEHFAQNTLFSRRRARRRPQPQGQYRLPDWVWGLAIGVLVLVAAGGYFVIGGIGGGGGGGCNEALPELPGPKNVTAEGFQTEDDALAETLRYLSQGDIDNTFASFYGDVHAFTHNVDPAVREVDEELAKTLCELVIELENEYDPPPPQQRSLARMAASTTALREHLRDIAEALGFPRPGD
;
A
#
# COMPACT_ATOMS: atom_id res chain seq x y z
N MET A 1 54.78 16.51 43.28
CA MET A 1 55.63 17.73 43.29
C MET A 1 55.49 18.31 41.88
N ILE A 2 54.98 19.49 41.57
CA ILE A 2 54.86 20.82 42.21
C ILE A 2 53.59 21.45 41.57
N ALA A 3 52.48 21.69 42.29
CA ALA A 3 52.06 22.94 42.95
C ALA A 3 52.23 24.23 42.12
N GLY A 4 51.14 24.97 41.85
CA GLY A 4 51.22 26.27 41.18
C GLY A 4 49.87 26.95 41.00
N GLN A 5 49.30 27.39 42.12
CA GLN A 5 48.08 28.19 42.25
C GLN A 5 48.49 29.63 42.64
N SER A 6 47.94 30.63 41.95
CA SER A 6 47.72 32.02 42.40
C SER A 6 47.02 32.76 41.24
N ASP A 7 45.75 33.14 41.33
CA ASP A 7 45.19 34.28 42.10
C ASP A 7 45.87 35.60 41.72
N GLU A 8 45.25 36.76 41.56
CA GLU A 8 43.88 37.27 41.52
C GLU A 8 44.08 38.73 41.03
N HIS A 9 43.30 39.22 40.07
CA HIS A 9 43.18 40.66 39.83
C HIS A 9 41.70 41.05 39.72
N PHE A 10 41.13 41.26 40.90
CA PHE A 10 40.46 42.49 41.36
C PHE A 10 39.60 43.34 40.39
N ALA A 11 38.43 43.68 40.93
CA ALA A 11 37.52 44.80 40.66
C ALA A 11 36.63 44.69 39.40
N GLN A 12 35.35 44.35 39.58
CA GLN A 12 34.28 45.29 39.98
C GLN A 12 34.15 46.48 39.03
N ASN A 13 33.24 46.37 38.06
CA ASN A 13 32.41 47.51 37.68
C ASN A 13 30.99 47.04 37.38
N THR A 14 30.12 47.53 38.24
CA THR A 14 28.68 47.39 38.27
C THR A 14 28.00 48.11 37.11
N LEU A 15 26.78 47.65 36.81
CA LEU A 15 25.67 48.42 36.24
C LEU A 15 25.84 48.90 34.78
N PHE A 16 25.23 48.17 33.84
CA PHE A 16 24.27 48.80 32.93
C PHE A 16 23.25 47.76 32.45
N SER A 17 22.03 47.97 32.95
CA SER A 17 20.77 47.58 32.33
C SER A 17 20.79 47.80 30.82
N ARG A 18 20.54 46.73 30.05
CA ARG A 18 19.72 46.74 28.84
C ARG A 18 19.31 45.31 28.51
N ARG A 19 18.11 44.94 28.97
CA ARG A 19 17.33 43.81 28.47
C ARG A 19 17.16 43.97 26.95
N ARG A 20 18.04 43.37 26.15
CA ARG A 20 17.68 42.95 24.80
C ARG A 20 17.16 41.54 24.92
N ALA A 21 15.84 41.44 25.04
CA ALA A 21 15.13 40.22 24.71
C ALA A 21 15.55 39.79 23.30
N ARG A 22 16.44 38.80 23.20
CA ARG A 22 16.63 38.04 21.98
C ARG A 22 15.30 37.33 21.73
N ARG A 23 14.45 37.94 20.91
CA ARG A 23 13.37 37.23 20.23
C ARG A 23 14.04 36.05 19.53
N ARG A 24 13.82 34.85 20.06
CA ARG A 24 14.02 33.61 19.29
C ARG A 24 13.21 33.79 18.00
N PRO A 25 13.80 33.61 16.81
CA PRO A 25 12.99 33.37 15.64
C PRO A 25 12.21 32.08 15.93
N GLN A 26 10.90 32.21 16.10
CA GLN A 26 10.01 31.07 16.02
C GLN A 26 10.20 30.46 14.62
N PRO A 27 10.54 29.16 14.50
CA PRO A 27 10.43 28.50 13.21
C PRO A 27 8.98 28.64 12.76
N GLN A 28 8.86 29.21 11.57
CA GLN A 28 7.62 29.48 10.88
C GLN A 28 6.83 28.18 10.70
N GLY A 29 5.55 28.23 11.07
CA GLY A 29 4.50 27.47 10.40
C GLY A 29 4.64 25.96 10.40
N GLN A 30 4.63 25.31 11.57
CA GLN A 30 3.97 24.01 11.64
C GLN A 30 2.47 24.27 11.42
N TYR A 31 2.00 24.04 10.20
CA TYR A 31 0.57 23.90 9.91
C TYR A 31 0.05 22.69 10.70
N ARG A 32 -0.28 22.90 11.97
CA ARG A 32 -1.16 22.00 12.70
C ARG A 32 -2.54 22.18 12.09
N LEU A 33 -2.83 21.34 11.10
CA LEU A 33 -4.18 21.23 10.59
C LEU A 33 -5.10 20.91 11.78
N PRO A 34 -6.24 21.60 11.92
CA PRO A 34 -7.18 21.33 13.00
C PRO A 34 -7.55 19.84 13.06
N ASP A 35 -7.83 19.30 14.25
CA ASP A 35 -8.15 17.87 14.44
C ASP A 35 -9.34 17.37 13.59
N TRP A 36 -10.23 18.28 13.16
CA TRP A 36 -11.31 17.96 12.22
C TRP A 36 -10.81 17.60 10.82
N VAL A 37 -9.64 18.08 10.40
CA VAL A 37 -9.01 17.74 9.11
C VAL A 37 -8.53 16.29 9.11
N TRP A 38 -8.00 15.80 10.23
CA TRP A 38 -7.65 14.39 10.39
C TRP A 38 -8.90 13.49 10.46
N GLY A 39 -9.96 13.96 11.13
CA GLY A 39 -11.25 13.28 11.14
C GLY A 39 -11.89 13.16 9.75
N LEU A 40 -11.76 14.19 8.91
CA LEU A 40 -12.21 14.14 7.52
C LEU A 40 -11.30 13.28 6.64
N ALA A 41 -9.98 13.28 6.85
CA ALA A 41 -9.08 12.40 6.09
C ALA A 41 -9.36 10.92 6.35
N ILE A 42 -9.60 10.54 7.61
CA ILE A 42 -9.98 9.16 7.98
C ILE A 42 -11.41 8.85 7.52
N GLY A 43 -12.35 9.77 7.70
CA GLY A 43 -13.74 9.61 7.26
C GLY A 43 -13.89 9.45 5.75
N VAL A 44 -13.09 10.19 4.96
CA VAL A 44 -13.02 10.03 3.50
C VAL A 44 -12.37 8.70 3.13
N LEU A 45 -11.33 8.25 3.82
CA LEU A 45 -10.68 6.97 3.53
C LEU A 45 -11.61 5.77 3.83
N VAL A 46 -12.39 5.83 4.91
CA VAL A 46 -13.41 4.82 5.24
C VAL A 46 -14.62 4.90 4.30
N LEU A 47 -15.05 6.10 3.88
CA LEU A 47 -16.10 6.26 2.86
C LEU A 47 -15.62 5.86 1.46
N VAL A 48 -14.33 5.95 1.15
CA VAL A 48 -13.74 5.42 -0.08
C VAL A 48 -13.56 3.90 -0.01
N ALA A 49 -13.28 3.32 1.16
CA ALA A 49 -13.23 1.86 1.33
C ALA A 49 -14.64 1.23 1.29
N ALA A 50 -15.58 1.78 2.05
CA ALA A 50 -16.97 1.29 2.10
C ALA A 50 -17.80 1.72 0.88
N GLY A 51 -17.55 2.92 0.34
CA GLY A 51 -18.15 3.40 -0.90
C GLY A 51 -17.45 2.87 -2.15
N GLY A 52 -16.17 2.50 -2.08
CA GLY A 52 -15.44 1.84 -3.16
C GLY A 52 -16.05 0.48 -3.50
N TYR A 53 -16.48 -0.28 -2.48
CA TYR A 53 -17.24 -1.51 -2.70
C TYR A 53 -18.57 -1.28 -3.47
N PHE A 54 -19.21 -0.12 -3.30
CA PHE A 54 -20.47 0.21 -3.99
C PHE A 54 -20.25 0.96 -5.33
N VAL A 55 -19.10 1.61 -5.53
CA VAL A 55 -18.75 2.30 -6.77
C VAL A 55 -18.07 1.36 -7.77
N ILE A 56 -17.42 0.27 -7.32
CA ILE A 56 -16.95 -0.82 -8.21
C ILE A 56 -18.15 -1.59 -8.80
N GLY A 57 -19.32 -1.58 -8.14
CA GLY A 57 -20.56 -2.12 -8.73
C GLY A 57 -21.19 -1.25 -9.83
N GLY A 58 -20.69 -0.04 -10.11
CA GLY A 58 -21.43 0.98 -10.90
C GLY A 58 -20.64 1.80 -11.93
N ILE A 59 -19.34 1.58 -12.11
CA ILE A 59 -18.52 2.21 -13.16
C ILE A 59 -17.87 1.06 -13.96
N GLY A 60 -18.46 0.53 -15.02
CA GLY A 60 -18.57 1.30 -16.26
C GLY A 60 -17.19 1.65 -16.84
N GLY A 61 -16.26 0.69 -16.87
CA GLY A 61 -14.84 0.91 -17.22
C GLY A 61 -14.25 -0.06 -18.25
N GLY A 62 -15.01 -0.47 -19.26
CA GLY A 62 -14.50 -0.89 -20.59
C GLY A 62 -13.35 -1.90 -20.65
N GLY A 63 -13.68 -3.19 -20.58
CA GLY A 63 -12.81 -4.30 -21.01
C GLY A 63 -13.58 -5.27 -21.90
N GLY A 64 -13.88 -4.87 -23.15
CA GLY A 64 -14.57 -5.74 -24.10
C GLY A 64 -13.76 -7.03 -24.36
N GLY A 65 -14.36 -8.19 -24.10
CA GLY A 65 -13.89 -9.48 -24.60
C GLY A 65 -12.75 -10.16 -23.83
N GLY A 66 -11.84 -9.41 -23.21
CA GLY A 66 -10.56 -9.94 -22.71
C GLY A 66 -10.67 -10.97 -21.57
N CYS A 67 -11.58 -10.76 -20.62
CA CYS A 67 -11.74 -11.62 -19.44
C CYS A 67 -12.84 -12.70 -19.58
N ASN A 68 -13.35 -12.90 -20.81
CA ASN A 68 -14.32 -13.97 -21.08
C ASN A 68 -13.64 -15.35 -21.15
N GLU A 69 -12.34 -15.38 -21.41
CA GLU A 69 -11.53 -16.59 -21.37
C GLU A 69 -10.73 -16.62 -20.08
N ALA A 70 -10.31 -17.82 -19.68
CA ALA A 70 -9.46 -17.96 -18.52
C ALA A 70 -8.10 -17.30 -18.76
N LEU A 71 -7.50 -16.77 -17.69
CA LEU A 71 -6.13 -16.25 -17.76
C LEU A 71 -5.17 -17.35 -18.25
N PRO A 72 -4.19 -17.02 -19.11
CA PRO A 72 -3.26 -18.00 -19.62
C PRO A 72 -2.42 -18.57 -18.48
N GLU A 73 -2.28 -19.89 -18.40
CA GLU A 73 -1.50 -20.53 -17.35
C GLU A 73 -0.03 -20.05 -17.38
N LEU A 74 0.53 -19.72 -16.21
CA LEU A 74 1.91 -19.28 -16.07
C LEU A 74 2.77 -20.32 -15.33
N PRO A 75 4.09 -20.40 -15.62
CA PRO A 75 5.01 -21.17 -14.81
C PRO A 75 5.00 -20.67 -13.35
N GLY A 76 4.86 -21.58 -12.39
CA GLY A 76 4.79 -21.22 -10.97
C GLY A 76 3.89 -22.19 -10.19
N PRO A 77 3.41 -21.78 -9.00
CA PRO A 77 2.49 -22.56 -8.19
C PRO A 77 1.21 -22.89 -8.97
N LYS A 78 0.95 -24.19 -9.17
CA LYS A 78 -0.28 -24.70 -9.81
C LYS A 78 -1.28 -25.29 -8.82
N ASN A 79 -0.86 -25.44 -7.58
CA ASN A 79 -1.63 -26.12 -6.55
C ASN A 79 -2.60 -25.12 -5.90
N VAL A 80 -3.81 -25.05 -6.44
CA VAL A 80 -4.93 -24.35 -5.80
C VAL A 80 -5.30 -25.10 -4.53
N THR A 81 -4.79 -24.61 -3.40
CA THR A 81 -4.88 -25.24 -2.07
C THR A 81 -5.02 -24.15 -1.01
N ALA A 82 -5.54 -24.51 0.17
CA ALA A 82 -5.63 -23.59 1.31
C ALA A 82 -4.27 -22.97 1.69
N GLU A 83 -3.19 -23.78 1.66
CA GLU A 83 -1.82 -23.29 1.92
C GLU A 83 -1.34 -22.31 0.84
N GLY A 84 -1.69 -22.57 -0.42
CA GLY A 84 -1.41 -21.65 -1.53
C GLY A 84 -2.07 -20.29 -1.31
N PHE A 85 -3.37 -20.27 -1.00
CA PHE A 85 -4.08 -19.02 -0.70
C PHE A 85 -3.49 -18.25 0.49
N GLN A 86 -3.09 -18.94 1.56
CA GLN A 86 -2.42 -18.28 2.69
C GLN A 86 -1.05 -17.70 2.29
N THR A 87 -0.28 -18.44 1.50
CA THR A 87 1.04 -18.00 1.02
C THR A 87 0.93 -16.75 0.18
N GLU A 88 -0.04 -16.70 -0.75
CA GLU A 88 -0.23 -15.52 -1.61
C GLU A 88 -0.83 -14.33 -0.86
N ASP A 89 -1.67 -14.55 0.17
CA ASP A 89 -2.14 -13.47 1.04
C ASP A 89 -0.98 -12.79 1.78
N ASP A 90 -0.04 -13.58 2.30
CA ASP A 90 1.16 -13.08 2.97
C ASP A 90 2.09 -12.34 1.98
N ALA A 91 2.24 -12.86 0.76
CA ALA A 91 3.03 -12.21 -0.29
C ALA A 91 2.40 -10.88 -0.76
N LEU A 92 1.06 -10.79 -0.83
CA LEU A 92 0.36 -9.53 -1.11
C LEU A 92 0.47 -8.54 0.05
N ALA A 93 0.43 -9.01 1.30
CA ALA A 93 0.71 -8.17 2.47
C ALA A 93 2.12 -7.57 2.42
N GLU A 94 3.10 -8.37 1.99
CA GLU A 94 4.48 -7.94 1.80
C GLU A 94 4.62 -6.96 0.62
N THR A 95 3.90 -7.18 -0.48
CA THR A 95 3.81 -6.25 -1.61
C THR A 95 3.31 -4.86 -1.16
N LEU A 96 2.27 -4.83 -0.32
CA LEU A 96 1.77 -3.60 0.31
C LEU A 96 2.81 -2.96 1.22
N ARG A 97 3.61 -3.75 1.94
CA ARG A 97 4.72 -3.26 2.77
C ARG A 97 5.76 -2.53 1.92
N TYR A 98 6.17 -3.09 0.78
CA TYR A 98 7.08 -2.44 -0.17
C TYR A 98 6.49 -1.15 -0.76
N LEU A 99 5.22 -1.18 -1.16
CA LEU A 99 4.51 0.00 -1.68
C LEU A 99 4.49 1.15 -0.65
N SER A 100 4.26 0.83 0.63
CA SER A 100 4.26 1.84 1.71
C SER A 100 5.63 2.51 1.92
N GLN A 101 6.72 1.83 1.52
CA GLN A 101 8.09 2.34 1.60
C GLN A 101 8.53 3.04 0.31
N GLY A 102 7.71 3.00 -0.74
CA GLY A 102 8.08 3.46 -2.08
C GLY A 102 9.13 2.56 -2.75
N ASP A 103 9.28 1.32 -2.28
CA ASP A 103 10.24 0.35 -2.79
C ASP A 103 9.68 -0.39 -4.00
N ILE A 104 9.67 0.32 -5.13
CA ILE A 104 9.06 -0.15 -6.37
C ILE A 104 9.71 -1.45 -6.84
N ASP A 105 11.03 -1.58 -6.79
CA ASP A 105 11.72 -2.76 -7.33
C ASP A 105 11.29 -4.04 -6.59
N ASN A 106 11.19 -3.97 -5.25
CA ASN A 106 10.70 -5.10 -4.46
C ASN A 106 9.19 -5.31 -4.57
N THR A 107 8.38 -4.26 -4.76
CA THR A 107 6.96 -4.41 -5.11
C THR A 107 6.80 -5.25 -6.38
N PHE A 108 7.55 -4.91 -7.44
CA PHE A 108 7.49 -5.64 -8.72
C PHE A 108 7.94 -7.08 -8.56
N ALA A 109 9.08 -7.31 -7.90
CA ALA A 109 9.59 -8.66 -7.68
C ALA A 109 8.61 -9.52 -6.87
N SER A 110 7.93 -8.93 -5.89
CA SER A 110 6.93 -9.60 -5.07
C SER A 110 5.67 -9.97 -5.85
N PHE A 111 5.14 -9.05 -6.67
CA PHE A 111 3.93 -9.31 -7.47
C PHE A 111 4.19 -10.25 -8.65
N TYR A 112 5.16 -9.94 -9.52
CA TYR A 112 5.43 -10.72 -10.74
C TYR A 112 6.07 -12.10 -10.50
N GLY A 113 6.30 -12.48 -9.24
CA GLY A 113 6.69 -13.82 -8.84
C GLY A 113 5.50 -14.76 -8.71
N ASP A 114 5.43 -15.43 -7.57
CA ASP A 114 4.45 -16.49 -7.30
C ASP A 114 3.00 -15.97 -7.28
N VAL A 115 2.76 -14.76 -6.75
CA VAL A 115 1.41 -14.14 -6.71
C VAL A 115 0.80 -14.05 -8.11
N HIS A 116 1.53 -13.46 -9.05
CA HIS A 116 1.08 -13.31 -10.43
C HIS A 116 0.85 -14.67 -11.11
N ALA A 117 1.76 -15.63 -10.92
CA ALA A 117 1.56 -16.98 -11.45
C ALA A 117 0.33 -17.65 -10.84
N PHE A 118 0.11 -17.49 -9.53
CA PHE A 118 -1.02 -18.06 -8.82
C PHE A 118 -2.34 -17.46 -9.29
N THR A 119 -2.44 -16.14 -9.48
CA THR A 119 -3.65 -15.49 -9.98
C THR A 119 -4.03 -15.98 -11.38
N HIS A 120 -3.06 -16.28 -12.23
CA HIS A 120 -3.30 -16.91 -13.54
C HIS A 120 -3.79 -18.35 -13.40
N ASN A 121 -3.15 -19.12 -12.52
CA ASN A 121 -3.40 -20.55 -12.41
C ASN A 121 -4.68 -20.89 -11.63
N VAL A 122 -5.19 -19.96 -10.81
CA VAL A 122 -6.43 -20.14 -10.03
C VAL A 122 -7.69 -19.77 -10.83
N ASP A 123 -7.58 -18.89 -11.82
CA ASP A 123 -8.72 -18.42 -12.61
C ASP A 123 -9.56 -19.58 -13.22
N PRO A 124 -8.97 -20.62 -13.86
CA PRO A 124 -9.77 -21.72 -14.41
C PRO A 124 -10.65 -22.40 -13.37
N ALA A 125 -10.12 -22.66 -12.17
CA ALA A 125 -10.86 -23.34 -11.10
C ALA A 125 -11.96 -22.44 -10.54
N VAL A 126 -11.69 -21.14 -10.38
CA VAL A 126 -12.71 -20.16 -9.94
C VAL A 126 -13.83 -20.07 -10.96
N ARG A 127 -13.49 -19.98 -12.24
CA ARG A 127 -14.45 -19.81 -13.33
C ARG A 127 -15.43 -20.98 -13.45
N GLU A 128 -15.01 -22.19 -13.08
CA GLU A 128 -15.89 -23.36 -13.01
C GLU A 128 -16.96 -23.24 -11.90
N VAL A 129 -16.70 -22.47 -10.85
CA VAL A 129 -17.58 -22.30 -9.69
C VAL A 129 -18.36 -20.98 -9.76
N ASP A 130 -17.69 -19.88 -10.10
CA ASP A 130 -18.23 -18.53 -10.21
C ASP A 130 -17.50 -17.75 -11.33
N GLU A 131 -18.18 -17.61 -12.47
CA GLU A 131 -17.64 -16.95 -13.66
C GLU A 131 -17.42 -15.45 -13.44
N GLU A 132 -18.29 -14.78 -12.68
CA GLU A 132 -18.16 -13.33 -12.44
C GLU A 132 -17.01 -13.05 -11.48
N LEU A 133 -16.82 -13.90 -10.46
CA LEU A 133 -15.65 -13.83 -9.57
C LEU A 133 -14.33 -14.00 -10.35
N ALA A 134 -14.28 -14.91 -11.33
CA ALA A 134 -13.12 -15.08 -12.20
C ALA A 134 -12.89 -13.85 -13.12
N LYS A 135 -13.94 -13.26 -13.67
CA LYS A 135 -13.82 -12.03 -14.48
C LYS A 135 -13.22 -10.88 -13.67
N THR A 136 -13.70 -10.67 -12.44
CA THR A 136 -13.15 -9.64 -11.56
C THR A 136 -11.68 -9.92 -11.21
N LEU A 137 -11.28 -11.19 -11.03
CA LEU A 137 -9.86 -11.54 -10.85
C LEU A 137 -9.02 -11.11 -12.06
N CYS A 138 -9.46 -11.47 -13.27
CA CYS A 138 -8.80 -11.08 -14.51
C CYS A 138 -8.67 -9.56 -14.67
N GLU A 139 -9.73 -8.82 -14.36
CA GLU A 139 -9.73 -7.35 -14.43
C GLU A 139 -8.74 -6.73 -13.44
N LEU A 140 -8.67 -7.23 -12.20
CA LEU A 140 -7.73 -6.77 -11.18
C LEU A 140 -6.28 -7.07 -11.55
N VAL A 141 -6.00 -8.25 -12.12
CA VAL A 141 -4.66 -8.62 -12.61
C VAL A 141 -4.24 -7.68 -13.74
N ILE A 142 -5.11 -7.46 -14.73
CA ILE A 142 -4.86 -6.53 -15.84
C ILE A 142 -4.63 -5.10 -15.33
N GLU A 143 -5.40 -4.64 -14.35
CA GLU A 143 -5.19 -3.31 -13.76
C GLU A 143 -3.81 -3.20 -13.10
N LEU A 144 -3.42 -4.17 -12.28
CA LEU A 144 -2.08 -4.19 -11.66
C LEU A 144 -0.96 -4.28 -12.70
N GLU A 145 -1.10 -5.15 -13.69
CA GLU A 145 -0.12 -5.26 -14.79
C GLU A 145 0.04 -3.94 -15.55
N ASN A 146 -1.06 -3.21 -15.82
CA ASN A 146 -0.99 -1.90 -16.48
C ASN A 146 -0.38 -0.81 -15.59
N GLU A 147 -0.50 -0.94 -14.28
CA GLU A 147 0.12 -0.03 -13.32
C GLU A 147 1.63 -0.29 -13.17
N TYR A 148 2.04 -1.55 -13.33
CA TYR A 148 3.43 -1.99 -13.21
C TYR A 148 4.20 -1.96 -14.55
N ASP A 149 3.66 -2.50 -15.65
CA ASP A 149 4.30 -2.54 -16.98
C ASP A 149 4.12 -1.21 -17.74
N PRO A 150 5.19 -0.61 -18.28
CA PRO A 150 5.61 0.72 -17.88
C PRO A 150 4.79 1.85 -18.49
N PRO A 151 3.99 2.59 -17.70
CA PRO A 151 3.85 4.01 -17.94
C PRO A 151 5.16 4.71 -17.49
N PRO A 152 5.51 5.89 -18.04
CA PRO A 152 6.65 6.69 -17.58
C PRO A 152 6.65 6.79 -16.04
N PRO A 153 7.82 6.83 -15.35
CA PRO A 153 7.88 6.89 -13.88
C PRO A 153 7.00 7.98 -13.24
N GLN A 154 6.71 9.02 -14.01
CA GLN A 154 5.86 10.18 -13.67
C GLN A 154 4.36 9.85 -13.56
N GLN A 155 3.92 8.70 -14.07
CA GLN A 155 2.53 8.24 -14.10
C GLN A 155 2.26 7.09 -13.10
N ARG A 156 3.31 6.57 -12.46
CA ARG A 156 3.15 5.56 -11.40
C ARG A 156 2.53 6.22 -10.18
N SER A 157 1.37 5.72 -9.77
CA SER A 157 0.70 6.14 -8.54
C SER A 157 0.85 5.05 -7.50
N LEU A 158 1.71 5.26 -6.50
CA LEU A 158 1.85 4.36 -5.34
C LEU A 158 0.50 4.11 -4.65
N ALA A 159 -0.35 5.13 -4.58
CA ALA A 159 -1.68 5.02 -4.00
C ALA A 159 -2.60 4.12 -4.83
N ARG A 160 -2.49 4.17 -6.16
CA ARG A 160 -3.28 3.31 -7.04
C ARG A 160 -2.82 1.85 -6.93
N MET A 161 -1.49 1.63 -7.00
CA MET A 161 -0.92 0.29 -6.85
C MET A 161 -1.28 -0.34 -5.51
N ALA A 162 -1.26 0.44 -4.43
CA ALA A 162 -1.70 -0.03 -3.11
C ALA A 162 -3.19 -0.37 -3.07
N ALA A 163 -4.05 0.44 -3.71
CA ALA A 163 -5.48 0.17 -3.79
C ALA A 163 -5.77 -1.12 -4.59
N SER A 164 -5.19 -1.25 -5.78
CA SER A 164 -5.35 -2.42 -6.66
C SER A 164 -4.78 -3.70 -6.01
N THR A 165 -3.65 -3.60 -5.32
CA THR A 165 -3.05 -4.73 -4.57
C THR A 165 -3.94 -5.14 -3.38
N THR A 166 -4.54 -4.18 -2.68
CA THR A 166 -5.49 -4.45 -1.59
C THR A 166 -6.75 -5.13 -2.12
N ALA A 167 -7.28 -4.64 -3.25
CA ALA A 167 -8.45 -5.22 -3.89
C ALA A 167 -8.18 -6.67 -4.34
N LEU A 168 -7.05 -6.93 -5.00
CA LEU A 168 -6.65 -8.28 -5.38
C LEU A 168 -6.53 -9.21 -4.17
N ARG A 169 -5.94 -8.72 -3.07
CA ARG A 169 -5.79 -9.50 -1.83
C ARG A 169 -7.13 -9.92 -1.25
N GLU A 170 -8.07 -8.99 -1.08
CA GLU A 170 -9.41 -9.34 -0.60
C GLU A 170 -10.15 -10.26 -1.58
N HIS A 171 -9.97 -10.04 -2.88
CA HIS A 171 -10.60 -10.89 -3.91
C HIS A 171 -10.08 -12.34 -3.87
N LEU A 172 -8.78 -12.54 -3.64
CA LEU A 172 -8.22 -13.90 -3.47
C LEU A 172 -8.74 -14.60 -2.21
N ARG A 173 -9.08 -13.85 -1.16
CA ARG A 173 -9.71 -14.42 0.05
C ARG A 173 -11.15 -14.84 -0.22
N ASP A 174 -11.90 -14.02 -0.94
CA ASP A 174 -13.27 -14.36 -1.37
C ASP A 174 -13.27 -15.58 -2.29
N ILE A 175 -12.29 -15.68 -3.19
CA ILE A 175 -12.05 -16.85 -4.04
C ILE A 175 -11.76 -18.11 -3.20
N ALA A 176 -10.91 -18.00 -2.17
CA ALA A 176 -10.59 -19.14 -1.31
C ALA A 176 -11.86 -19.74 -0.68
N GLU A 177 -12.73 -18.87 -0.15
CA GLU A 177 -14.02 -19.28 0.42
C GLU A 177 -14.97 -19.88 -0.62
N ALA A 178 -15.05 -19.26 -1.81
CA ALA A 178 -15.88 -19.77 -2.91
C ALA A 178 -15.48 -21.17 -3.36
N LEU A 179 -14.17 -21.48 -3.32
CA LEU A 179 -13.63 -22.80 -3.61
C LEU A 179 -13.69 -23.77 -2.41
N GLY A 180 -14.23 -23.34 -1.27
CA GLY A 180 -14.41 -24.16 -0.06
C GLY A 180 -13.16 -24.29 0.81
N PHE A 181 -12.17 -23.43 0.62
CA PHE A 181 -11.00 -23.33 1.51
C PHE A 181 -11.26 -22.34 2.67
N PRO A 182 -10.49 -22.42 3.76
CA PRO A 182 -10.49 -21.37 4.78
C PRO A 182 -10.06 -20.02 4.19
N ARG A 183 -10.66 -18.93 4.69
CA ARG A 183 -10.28 -17.58 4.34
C ARG A 183 -8.86 -17.28 4.88
N PRO A 184 -7.90 -16.84 4.04
CA PRO A 184 -6.57 -16.43 4.51
C PRO A 184 -6.61 -15.25 5.47
N GLY A 185 -5.76 -15.31 6.51
CA GLY A 185 -5.59 -14.24 7.49
C GLY A 185 -6.61 -14.17 8.63
N ASP A 186 -7.57 -15.12 8.69
CA ASP A 186 -8.53 -15.28 9.79
C ASP A 186 -7.98 -16.10 10.98
#